data_AF-A0A4Q2QYQ6-F1
#
_entry.id   AF-A0A4Q2QYQ6-F1
#
_cell.length_a   1.000
_cell.length_b   1.000
_cell.length_c   1.000
_cell.angle_alpha   90.00
_cell.angle_beta   90.00
_cell.angle_gamma   90.00
#
_symmetry.space_group_name_H-M   'P 1'
#
loop_
_entity.id
_entity.type
_entity.pdbx_description
1 polymer ?
#
loop_
_entity_poly.entity_id
_entity_poly.type
_entity_poly.pdbx_seq_one_letter_code
_entity_poly.pdbx_strand_id
1 'polypeptide(L)'
;MEKIKPRLYQLTIALSLISLILALVSSGKQREFFYIAIYVSIIGLAFEYKKITLRPFTIALPILLIGLLNLGWYLLYEYHNEGLNLYSDYLGASKKLILASVLIFYIDRFKFYIDKDTFRKFFFFATALGFVLATGYGLWQASQGMTRVEMAINRATVSAYVYSVLSLAFVYSLYLQQNVKLYVVAGFTILISYFVILLTGTRAAMGLYLLLAIVLTLYHFRKIHLKSALIFLCIVAGVVIVSYKPLISPKIKQTQREVERYQQGFDRTSLGARFSMWTVGIENGLAHPLGQSLEQREAWTRQYIKDGHPHLGSALEYIKVHLHNEFIEKYSLQGIPGVAVMLFFFVSMIAYALRNRNALLLTSMLLLLLYGLTDVILLSSEALIFFMILFALSTPFSQTKQQ
;
A
#
# COMPACT_ATOMS: atom_id res chain seq x y z
N MET A 1 -32.87 20.47 2.29
CA MET A 1 -31.83 19.65 1.61
C MET A 1 -30.44 20.28 1.62
N GLU A 2 -30.29 21.61 1.60
CA GLU A 2 -28.97 22.28 1.53
C GLU A 2 -27.99 21.91 2.65
N LYS A 3 -28.47 21.67 3.88
CA LYS A 3 -27.62 21.25 5.01
C LYS A 3 -27.25 19.75 5.01
N ILE A 4 -27.95 18.92 4.24
CA ILE A 4 -27.75 17.45 4.26
C ILE A 4 -26.48 17.09 3.47
N LYS A 5 -26.30 17.70 2.30
CA LYS A 5 -25.16 17.50 1.39
C LYS A 5 -23.78 17.68 2.05
N PRO A 6 -23.48 18.83 2.68
CA PRO A 6 -22.20 19.03 3.36
C PRO A 6 -22.03 18.09 4.57
N ARG A 7 -23.12 17.75 5.28
CA ARG A 7 -23.07 16.81 6.42
C ARG A 7 -22.74 15.39 5.99
N LEU A 8 -23.30 14.92 4.87
CA LEU A 8 -22.94 13.61 4.29
C LEU A 8 -21.47 13.58 3.89
N TYR A 9 -20.97 14.64 3.26
CA TYR A 9 -19.57 14.75 2.91
C TYR A 9 -18.65 14.70 4.14
N GLN A 10 -18.95 15.52 5.16
CA GLN A 10 -18.18 15.56 6.40
C GLN A 10 -18.23 14.23 7.16
N LEU A 11 -19.38 13.55 7.16
CA LEU A 11 -19.52 12.21 7.74
C LEU A 11 -18.64 11.19 6.99
N THR A 12 -18.64 11.21 5.65
CA THR A 12 -17.75 10.34 4.85
C THR A 12 -16.27 10.57 5.19
N ILE A 13 -15.85 11.84 5.34
CA ILE A 13 -14.49 12.18 5.76
C ILE A 13 -14.21 11.66 7.17
N ALA A 14 -15.10 11.88 8.13
CA ALA A 14 -14.92 11.44 9.51
C ALA A 14 -14.77 9.91 9.59
N LEU A 15 -15.64 9.15 8.92
CA LEU A 15 -15.57 7.69 8.87
C LEU A 15 -14.28 7.20 8.19
N SER A 16 -13.84 7.87 7.12
CA SER A 16 -12.58 7.55 6.44
C SER A 16 -11.37 7.80 7.36
N LEU A 17 -11.39 8.88 8.14
CA LEU A 17 -10.35 9.19 9.12
C LEU A 17 -10.32 8.18 10.28
N ILE A 18 -11.50 7.74 10.78
CA ILE A 18 -11.58 6.69 11.80
C ILE A 18 -11.02 5.38 11.26
N SER A 19 -11.36 5.01 10.03
CA SER A 19 -10.79 3.82 9.40
C SER A 19 -9.27 3.93 9.25
N LEU A 20 -8.73 5.10 8.88
CA LEU A 20 -7.28 5.35 8.86
C LEU A 20 -6.61 5.16 10.22
N ILE A 21 -7.23 5.68 11.30
CA ILE A 21 -6.71 5.54 12.68
C ILE A 21 -6.59 4.07 13.08
N LEU A 22 -7.59 3.25 12.72
CA LEU A 22 -7.70 1.86 13.18
C LEU A 22 -6.90 0.86 12.35
N ALA A 23 -6.24 1.29 11.26
CA ALA A 23 -5.63 0.40 10.26
C ALA A 23 -4.65 -0.62 10.83
N LEU A 24 -3.90 -0.26 11.87
CA LEU A 24 -2.90 -1.13 12.50
C LEU A 24 -3.28 -1.56 13.93
N VAL A 25 -4.47 -1.19 14.39
CA VAL A 25 -4.95 -1.43 15.76
C VAL A 25 -6.11 -2.41 15.77
N SER A 26 -6.99 -2.34 14.76
CA SER A 26 -8.11 -3.25 14.61
C SER A 26 -8.54 -3.31 13.14
N SER A 27 -8.05 -4.32 12.42
CA SER A 27 -8.40 -4.59 11.02
C SER A 27 -9.91 -4.78 10.78
N GLY A 28 -10.60 -5.44 11.71
CA GLY A 28 -12.06 -5.61 11.67
C GLY A 28 -12.80 -4.27 11.68
N LYS A 29 -12.54 -3.43 12.69
CA LYS A 29 -13.14 -2.09 12.78
C LYS A 29 -12.72 -1.15 11.65
N GLN A 30 -11.46 -1.17 11.22
CA GLN A 30 -11.03 -0.44 10.02
C GLN A 30 -11.96 -0.75 8.84
N ARG A 31 -12.21 -2.04 8.59
CA ARG A 31 -13.07 -2.51 7.49
C ARG A 31 -14.53 -2.08 7.64
N GLU A 32 -15.09 -2.14 8.84
CA GLU A 32 -16.45 -1.64 9.12
C GLU A 32 -16.57 -0.15 8.74
N PHE A 33 -15.68 0.70 9.26
CA PHE A 33 -15.71 2.14 8.98
C PHE A 33 -15.45 2.46 7.51
N PHE A 34 -14.62 1.68 6.82
CA PHE A 34 -14.40 1.79 5.37
C PHE A 34 -15.70 1.56 4.58
N TYR A 35 -16.42 0.46 4.86
CA TYR A 35 -17.68 0.18 4.17
C TYR A 35 -18.77 1.18 4.51
N ILE A 36 -18.89 1.62 5.76
CA ILE A 36 -19.86 2.66 6.14
C ILE A 36 -19.54 3.97 5.40
N ALA A 37 -18.26 4.37 5.31
CA ALA A 37 -17.86 5.55 4.54
C ALA A 37 -18.26 5.43 3.05
N ILE A 38 -18.08 4.25 2.45
CA ILE A 38 -18.53 3.97 1.08
C ILE A 38 -20.04 4.14 0.96
N TYR A 39 -20.84 3.52 1.85
CA TYR A 39 -22.30 3.62 1.77
C TYR A 39 -22.79 5.06 1.90
N VAL A 40 -22.21 5.83 2.84
CA VAL A 40 -22.50 7.26 2.98
C VAL A 40 -22.07 8.03 1.71
N SER A 41 -20.96 7.68 1.08
CA SER A 41 -20.51 8.29 -0.17
C SER A 41 -21.44 8.02 -1.35
N ILE A 42 -22.00 6.79 -1.44
CA ILE A 42 -22.99 6.42 -2.47
C ILE A 42 -24.26 7.23 -2.29
N ILE A 43 -24.76 7.33 -1.04
CA ILE A 43 -25.91 8.17 -0.71
C ILE A 43 -25.61 9.64 -1.07
N GLY A 44 -24.42 10.14 -0.70
CA GLY A 44 -23.95 11.47 -1.04
C GLY A 44 -23.94 11.75 -2.55
N LEU A 45 -23.46 10.80 -3.36
CA LEU A 45 -23.51 10.89 -4.82
C LEU A 45 -24.93 10.90 -5.36
N ALA A 46 -25.84 10.09 -4.79
CA ALA A 46 -27.25 10.11 -5.17
C ALA A 46 -27.90 11.47 -4.91
N PHE A 47 -27.57 12.15 -3.80
CA PHE A 47 -28.03 13.53 -3.54
C PHE A 47 -27.36 14.59 -4.44
N GLU A 48 -26.20 14.29 -4.99
CA GLU A 48 -25.42 15.18 -5.86
C GLU A 48 -25.48 14.81 -7.35
N TYR A 49 -26.39 13.91 -7.75
CA TYR A 49 -26.41 13.35 -9.11
C TYR A 49 -26.40 14.40 -10.22
N LYS A 50 -27.07 15.56 -10.02
CA LYS A 50 -27.10 16.68 -10.98
C LYS A 50 -25.76 17.43 -11.12
N LYS A 51 -24.84 17.30 -10.15
CA LYS A 51 -23.54 17.98 -10.11
C LYS A 51 -22.36 17.05 -10.44
N ILE A 52 -22.63 15.78 -10.77
CA ILE A 52 -21.59 14.81 -11.10
C ILE A 52 -20.92 15.21 -12.41
N THR A 53 -19.61 15.44 -12.37
CA THR A 53 -18.78 15.65 -13.56
C THR A 53 -17.68 14.60 -13.65
N LEU A 54 -17.44 14.08 -14.85
CA LEU A 54 -16.33 13.14 -15.11
C LEU A 54 -15.01 13.87 -15.43
N ARG A 55 -15.06 15.17 -15.71
CA ARG A 55 -13.89 16.04 -15.90
C ARG A 55 -13.71 16.98 -14.70
N PRO A 56 -12.46 17.33 -14.33
CA PRO A 56 -11.19 16.82 -14.88
C PRO A 56 -10.91 15.36 -14.45
N PHE A 57 -9.84 14.74 -14.98
CA PHE A 57 -9.41 13.39 -14.59
C PHE A 57 -9.41 13.19 -13.07
N THR A 58 -9.84 12.01 -12.64
CA THR A 58 -9.93 11.61 -11.23
C THR A 58 -9.15 10.33 -11.00
N ILE A 59 -8.46 10.25 -9.88
CA ILE A 59 -7.71 9.06 -9.46
C ILE A 59 -8.60 7.84 -9.19
N ALA A 60 -9.91 8.02 -9.10
CA ALA A 60 -10.87 6.92 -8.99
C ALA A 60 -10.90 6.03 -10.26
N LEU A 61 -10.68 6.60 -11.44
CA LEU A 61 -10.75 5.86 -12.72
C LEU A 61 -9.73 4.70 -12.80
N PRO A 62 -8.41 4.93 -12.63
CA PRO A 62 -7.45 3.83 -12.70
C PRO A 62 -7.71 2.75 -11.64
N ILE A 63 -8.19 3.12 -10.45
CA ILE A 63 -8.56 2.18 -9.38
C ILE A 63 -9.77 1.32 -9.81
N LEU A 64 -10.79 1.94 -10.39
CA LEU A 64 -11.96 1.25 -10.92
C LEU A 64 -11.55 0.25 -12.01
N LEU A 65 -10.65 0.62 -12.92
CA LEU A 65 -10.20 -0.27 -13.99
C LEU A 65 -9.49 -1.52 -13.46
N ILE A 66 -8.65 -1.41 -12.42
CA ILE A 66 -8.05 -2.59 -11.77
C ILE A 66 -9.15 -3.48 -11.15
N GLY A 67 -10.11 -2.86 -10.46
CA GLY A 67 -11.22 -3.58 -9.84
C GLY A 67 -12.07 -4.33 -10.87
N LEU A 68 -12.44 -3.67 -11.97
CA LEU A 68 -13.22 -4.26 -13.06
C LEU A 68 -12.45 -5.36 -13.79
N LEU A 69 -11.16 -5.17 -14.04
CA LEU A 69 -10.34 -6.21 -14.67
C LEU A 69 -10.26 -7.47 -13.79
N ASN A 70 -10.05 -7.30 -12.48
CA ASN A 70 -10.01 -8.43 -11.55
C ASN A 70 -11.36 -9.14 -11.47
N LEU A 71 -12.47 -8.39 -11.51
CA LEU A 71 -13.80 -8.97 -11.54
C LEU A 71 -14.06 -9.71 -12.86
N GLY A 72 -13.69 -9.13 -14.00
CA GLY A 72 -13.83 -9.77 -15.31
C GLY A 72 -13.03 -11.07 -15.40
N TRP A 73 -11.77 -11.05 -14.92
CA TRP A 73 -10.94 -12.25 -14.83
C TRP A 73 -11.57 -13.31 -13.91
N TYR A 74 -12.07 -12.92 -12.73
CA TYR A 74 -12.78 -13.83 -11.83
C TYR A 74 -14.01 -14.48 -12.50
N LEU A 75 -14.85 -13.68 -13.16
CA LEU A 75 -16.07 -14.16 -13.80
C LEU A 75 -15.77 -15.07 -15.01
N LEU A 76 -14.65 -14.84 -15.70
CA LEU A 76 -14.24 -15.67 -16.82
C LEU A 76 -13.81 -17.08 -16.38
N TYR A 77 -13.07 -17.18 -15.27
CA TYR A 77 -12.41 -18.43 -14.88
C TYR A 77 -13.07 -19.20 -13.74
N GLU A 78 -13.76 -18.54 -12.79
CA GLU A 78 -14.25 -19.20 -11.56
C GLU A 78 -15.77 -19.24 -11.40
N TYR A 79 -16.56 -18.66 -12.31
CA TYR A 79 -18.01 -18.50 -12.14
C TYR A 79 -18.80 -19.80 -11.81
N HIS A 80 -18.19 -20.97 -11.97
CA HIS A 80 -18.81 -22.29 -11.83
C HIS A 80 -18.66 -22.97 -10.45
N ASN A 81 -17.96 -22.38 -9.47
CA ASN A 81 -17.76 -23.00 -8.15
C ASN A 81 -18.51 -22.26 -7.02
N GLU A 82 -19.22 -23.01 -6.18
CA GLU A 82 -19.87 -22.49 -4.96
C GLU A 82 -18.93 -22.58 -3.74
N GLY A 83 -18.72 -21.47 -3.03
CA GLY A 83 -18.00 -21.43 -1.75
C GLY A 83 -16.71 -20.61 -1.72
N LEU A 84 -15.97 -20.68 -0.61
CA LEU A 84 -14.64 -20.09 -0.49
C LEU A 84 -13.62 -20.94 -1.24
N ASN A 85 -12.86 -20.30 -2.13
CA ASN A 85 -11.93 -20.92 -3.07
C ASN A 85 -10.66 -20.07 -3.24
N LEU A 86 -9.72 -20.54 -4.07
CA LEU A 86 -8.45 -19.84 -4.36
C LEU A 86 -8.65 -18.46 -5.00
N TYR A 87 -9.82 -18.20 -5.59
CA TYR A 87 -10.18 -16.94 -6.24
C TYR A 87 -10.83 -15.93 -5.28
N SER A 88 -11.19 -16.34 -4.07
CA SER A 88 -11.96 -15.53 -3.13
C SER A 88 -11.23 -14.25 -2.71
N ASP A 89 -9.89 -14.30 -2.62
CA ASP A 89 -9.08 -13.11 -2.35
C ASP A 89 -9.11 -12.11 -3.51
N TYR A 90 -9.09 -12.60 -4.76
CA TYR A 90 -9.19 -11.77 -5.96
C TYR A 90 -10.57 -11.12 -6.10
N LEU A 91 -11.64 -11.87 -5.82
CA LEU A 91 -13.00 -11.34 -5.76
C LEU A 91 -13.16 -10.33 -4.61
N GLY A 92 -12.57 -10.65 -3.46
CA GLY A 92 -12.56 -9.79 -2.30
C GLY A 92 -11.82 -8.47 -2.55
N ALA A 93 -10.71 -8.51 -3.28
CA ALA A 93 -9.96 -7.34 -3.69
C ALA A 93 -10.70 -6.53 -4.77
N SER A 94 -11.27 -7.19 -5.79
CA SER A 94 -12.00 -6.53 -6.88
C SER A 94 -13.18 -5.71 -6.36
N LYS A 95 -14.01 -6.29 -5.50
CA LYS A 95 -15.14 -5.61 -4.85
C LYS A 95 -14.69 -4.38 -4.08
N LYS A 96 -13.60 -4.49 -3.30
CA LYS A 96 -13.08 -3.36 -2.51
C LYS A 96 -12.53 -2.24 -3.38
N LEU A 97 -11.83 -2.56 -4.47
CA LEU A 97 -11.31 -1.56 -5.42
C LEU A 97 -12.44 -0.81 -6.13
N ILE A 98 -13.47 -1.53 -6.60
CA ILE A 98 -14.65 -0.92 -7.22
C ILE A 98 -15.33 0.03 -6.24
N LEU A 99 -15.63 -0.43 -5.02
CA LEU A 99 -16.27 0.38 -4.00
C LEU A 99 -15.39 1.56 -3.53
N ALA A 100 -14.09 1.35 -3.39
CA ALA A 100 -13.13 2.42 -3.08
C ALA A 100 -13.11 3.50 -4.16
N SER A 101 -13.22 3.13 -5.44
CA SER A 101 -13.27 4.12 -6.52
C SER A 101 -14.45 5.09 -6.36
N VAL A 102 -15.60 4.62 -5.88
CA VAL A 102 -16.77 5.45 -5.60
C VAL A 102 -16.50 6.41 -4.44
N LEU A 103 -15.91 5.92 -3.35
CA LEU A 103 -15.51 6.73 -2.20
C LEU A 103 -14.53 7.84 -2.61
N ILE A 104 -13.48 7.47 -3.35
CA ILE A 104 -12.44 8.38 -3.83
C ILE A 104 -13.04 9.43 -4.77
N PHE A 105 -13.92 9.02 -5.69
CA PHE A 105 -14.60 9.92 -6.61
C PHE A 105 -15.45 10.95 -5.85
N TYR A 106 -16.24 10.50 -4.89
CA TYR A 106 -17.07 11.38 -4.07
C TYR A 106 -16.23 12.40 -3.27
N ILE A 107 -15.17 11.92 -2.61
CA ILE A 107 -14.29 12.80 -1.82
C ILE A 107 -13.60 13.84 -2.72
N ASP A 108 -13.08 13.44 -3.88
CA ASP A 108 -12.38 14.35 -4.81
C ASP A 108 -13.33 15.40 -5.43
N ARG A 109 -14.53 15.00 -5.84
CA ARG A 109 -15.49 15.88 -6.52
C ARG A 109 -16.12 16.91 -5.60
N PHE A 110 -16.38 16.53 -4.36
CA PHE A 110 -17.13 17.36 -3.43
C PHE A 110 -16.28 17.95 -2.30
N LYS A 111 -14.95 18.01 -2.50
CA LYS A 111 -13.97 18.58 -1.54
C LYS A 111 -14.19 20.04 -1.15
N PHE A 112 -15.01 20.77 -1.89
CA PHE A 112 -15.42 22.13 -1.51
C PHE A 112 -16.38 22.18 -0.30
N TYR A 113 -16.94 21.04 0.15
CA TYR A 113 -17.78 20.98 1.36
C TYR A 113 -17.02 20.98 2.69
N ILE A 114 -15.68 20.95 2.63
CA ILE A 114 -14.84 21.13 3.81
C ILE A 114 -13.78 22.18 3.54
N ASP A 115 -13.62 23.09 4.50
CA ASP A 115 -12.53 24.04 4.46
C ASP A 115 -11.17 23.31 4.54
N LYS A 116 -10.18 23.83 3.81
CA LYS A 116 -8.86 23.19 3.67
C LYS A 116 -8.12 23.11 4.99
N ASP A 117 -8.20 24.14 5.82
CA ASP A 117 -7.49 24.18 7.11
C ASP A 117 -8.21 23.31 8.15
N THR A 118 -9.53 23.26 8.10
CA THR A 118 -10.33 22.30 8.88
C THR A 118 -9.97 20.86 8.52
N PHE A 119 -9.91 20.53 7.22
CA PHE A 119 -9.49 19.20 6.77
C PHE A 119 -8.06 18.85 7.21
N ARG A 120 -7.11 19.80 7.07
CA ARG A 120 -5.73 19.64 7.54
C ARG A 120 -5.64 19.31 9.02
N LYS A 121 -6.44 19.98 9.86
CA LYS A 121 -6.50 19.73 11.31
C LYS A 121 -7.01 18.32 11.60
N PHE A 122 -8.13 17.91 11.00
CA PHE A 122 -8.66 16.55 11.21
C PHE A 122 -7.72 15.47 10.71
N PHE A 123 -7.09 15.68 9.55
CA PHE A 123 -6.09 14.75 9.02
C PHE A 123 -4.85 14.67 9.92
N PHE A 124 -4.38 15.80 10.45
CA PHE A 124 -3.30 15.83 11.44
C PHE A 124 -3.63 15.00 12.68
N PHE A 125 -4.80 15.22 13.30
CA PHE A 125 -5.20 14.44 14.48
C PHE A 125 -5.38 12.95 14.18
N ALA A 126 -5.97 12.60 13.03
CA ALA A 126 -6.16 11.21 12.65
C ALA A 126 -4.84 10.48 12.39
N THR A 127 -3.91 11.11 11.67
CA THR A 127 -2.58 10.53 11.42
C THR A 127 -1.73 10.47 12.69
N ALA A 128 -1.82 11.47 13.58
CA ALA A 128 -1.16 11.47 14.88
C ALA A 128 -1.68 10.34 15.77
N LEU A 129 -3.01 10.23 15.92
CA LEU A 129 -3.63 9.20 16.75
C LEU A 129 -3.36 7.80 16.19
N GLY A 130 -3.52 7.60 14.88
CA GLY A 130 -3.19 6.33 14.23
C GLY A 130 -1.73 5.95 14.41
N PHE A 131 -0.81 6.91 14.27
CA PHE A 131 0.62 6.70 14.49
C PHE A 131 0.92 6.29 15.94
N VAL A 132 0.39 7.02 16.93
CA VAL A 132 0.61 6.75 18.36
C VAL A 132 0.06 5.38 18.74
N LEU A 133 -1.16 5.05 18.32
CA LEU A 133 -1.77 3.75 18.63
C LEU A 133 -0.99 2.59 17.97
N ALA A 134 -0.63 2.72 16.69
CA ALA A 134 0.13 1.68 15.99
C ALA A 134 1.53 1.49 16.58
N THR A 135 2.22 2.58 16.90
CA THR A 135 3.55 2.55 17.53
C THR A 135 3.47 1.94 18.92
N GLY A 136 2.53 2.37 19.74
CA GLY A 136 2.31 1.81 21.08
C GLY A 136 1.99 0.33 21.03
N TYR A 137 1.12 -0.10 20.11
CA TYR A 137 0.78 -1.51 19.96
C TYR A 137 1.98 -2.35 19.48
N GLY A 138 2.75 -1.84 18.51
CA GLY A 138 3.95 -2.52 18.03
C GLY A 138 5.05 -2.65 19.09
N LEU A 139 5.28 -1.60 19.88
CA LEU A 139 6.24 -1.64 21.00
C LEU A 139 5.77 -2.55 22.14
N TRP A 140 4.46 -2.58 22.42
CA TRP A 140 3.89 -3.53 23.35
C TRP A 140 4.10 -4.97 22.88
N GLN A 141 3.84 -5.28 21.61
CA GLN A 141 4.12 -6.62 21.06
C GLN A 141 5.61 -6.99 21.18
N ALA A 142 6.51 -6.06 20.91
CA ALA A 142 7.95 -6.28 21.07
C ALA A 142 8.34 -6.53 22.53
N SER A 143 7.73 -5.83 23.49
CA SER A 143 8.00 -6.06 24.92
C SER A 143 7.46 -7.39 25.44
N GLN A 144 6.43 -7.95 24.78
CA GLN A 144 5.96 -9.32 25.01
C GLN A 144 6.87 -10.40 24.38
N GLY A 145 8.00 -10.02 23.78
CA GLY A 145 8.96 -10.96 23.22
C GLY A 145 8.60 -11.49 21.83
N MET A 146 7.69 -10.82 21.10
CA MET A 146 7.40 -11.20 19.72
C MET A 146 8.65 -11.04 18.84
N THR A 147 8.98 -12.10 18.09
CA THR A 147 10.15 -12.12 17.19
C THR A 147 10.04 -11.13 16.03
N ARG A 148 8.80 -10.88 15.59
CA ARG A 148 8.46 -9.87 14.59
C ARG A 148 7.21 -9.14 15.04
N VAL A 149 7.23 -7.82 14.97
CA VAL A 149 6.05 -7.00 15.22
C VAL A 149 5.07 -7.11 14.05
N GLU A 150 3.82 -7.42 14.36
CA GLU A 150 2.77 -7.68 13.36
C GLU A 150 1.58 -6.71 13.48
N MET A 151 1.45 -5.99 14.59
CA MET A 151 0.32 -5.12 14.88
C MET A 151 -1.01 -5.86 14.64
N ALA A 152 -2.10 -5.18 14.24
CA ALA A 152 -3.41 -5.82 14.08
C ALA A 152 -3.63 -6.54 12.75
N ILE A 153 -2.63 -6.54 11.86
CA ILE A 153 -2.71 -7.19 10.54
C ILE A 153 -2.25 -8.66 10.63
N ASN A 154 -1.61 -9.07 11.73
CA ASN A 154 -1.11 -10.44 11.96
C ASN A 154 -0.18 -10.95 10.85
N ARG A 155 0.48 -10.02 10.14
CA ARG A 155 1.48 -10.28 9.09
C ARG A 155 2.53 -9.17 9.10
N ALA A 156 3.70 -9.45 9.67
CA ALA A 156 4.77 -8.45 9.86
C ALA A 156 5.19 -7.69 8.59
N THR A 157 5.14 -8.33 7.41
CA THR A 157 5.49 -7.65 6.13
C THR A 157 4.48 -6.58 5.77
N VAL A 158 3.20 -6.92 5.75
CA VAL A 158 2.10 -6.00 5.43
C VAL A 158 2.02 -4.89 6.46
N SER A 159 2.21 -5.20 7.75
CA SER A 159 2.24 -4.20 8.83
C SER A 159 3.36 -3.19 8.64
N ALA A 160 4.55 -3.64 8.24
CA ALA A 160 5.66 -2.73 7.95
C ALA A 160 5.33 -1.78 6.79
N TYR A 161 4.68 -2.27 5.74
CA TYR A 161 4.29 -1.45 4.58
C TYR A 161 3.24 -0.40 4.95
N VAL A 162 2.17 -0.81 5.63
CA VAL A 162 1.10 0.09 6.09
C VAL A 162 1.63 1.10 7.10
N TYR A 163 2.44 0.66 8.07
CA TYR A 163 3.03 1.55 9.08
C TYR A 163 4.01 2.57 8.48
N SER A 164 4.82 2.15 7.50
CA SER A 164 5.71 3.07 6.76
C SER A 164 4.93 4.23 6.16
N VAL A 165 3.84 3.93 5.46
CA VAL A 165 3.03 4.94 4.78
C VAL A 165 2.25 5.78 5.80
N LEU A 166 1.68 5.18 6.84
CA LEU A 166 0.97 5.90 7.91
C LEU A 166 1.90 6.89 8.62
N SER A 167 3.11 6.47 8.95
CA SER A 167 4.12 7.33 9.55
C SER A 167 4.48 8.50 8.63
N LEU A 168 4.72 8.26 7.33
CA LEU A 168 5.03 9.35 6.42
C LEU A 168 3.83 10.27 6.17
N ALA A 169 2.60 9.77 6.27
CA ALA A 169 1.41 10.59 6.25
C ALA A 169 1.33 11.54 7.46
N PHE A 170 1.75 11.07 8.64
CA PHE A 170 1.87 11.91 9.83
C PHE A 170 3.03 12.91 9.73
N VAL A 171 4.19 12.50 9.23
CA VAL A 171 5.31 13.41 8.92
C VAL A 171 4.88 14.52 7.96
N TYR A 172 4.14 14.16 6.90
CA TYR A 172 3.59 15.13 5.97
C TYR A 172 2.61 16.09 6.67
N SER A 173 1.73 15.61 7.54
CA SER A 173 0.77 16.47 8.27
C SER A 173 1.46 17.42 9.25
N LEU A 174 2.61 17.04 9.83
CA LEU A 174 3.50 17.91 10.61
C LEU A 174 4.14 18.99 9.73
N TYR A 175 4.63 18.63 8.53
CA TYR A 175 5.21 19.60 7.59
C TYR A 175 4.22 20.68 7.18
N LEU A 176 2.94 20.32 6.99
CA LEU A 176 1.87 21.25 6.65
C LEU A 176 1.60 22.33 7.70
N GLN A 177 2.01 22.14 8.96
CA GLN A 177 1.79 23.11 10.05
C GLN A 177 2.75 24.31 10.00
N GLN A 178 3.78 24.27 9.16
CA GLN A 178 4.74 25.37 8.98
C GLN A 178 5.41 25.86 10.29
N ASN A 179 5.59 24.96 11.25
CA ASN A 179 6.15 25.27 12.56
C ASN A 179 7.46 24.50 12.77
N VAL A 180 8.55 25.23 13.03
CA VAL A 180 9.90 24.65 13.21
C VAL A 180 9.94 23.60 14.33
N LYS A 181 9.18 23.78 15.42
CA LYS A 181 9.09 22.79 16.50
C LYS A 181 8.49 21.47 16.00
N LEU A 182 7.52 21.54 15.10
CA LEU A 182 6.88 20.36 14.51
C LEU A 182 7.75 19.68 13.46
N TYR A 183 8.71 20.38 12.87
CA TYR A 183 9.73 19.75 12.02
C TYR A 183 10.69 18.89 12.84
N VAL A 184 11.03 19.32 14.06
CA VAL A 184 11.79 18.50 15.01
C VAL A 184 10.99 17.26 15.42
N VAL A 185 9.69 17.43 15.72
CA VAL A 185 8.78 16.30 15.98
C VAL A 185 8.75 15.33 14.80
N ALA A 186 8.68 15.84 13.57
CA ALA A 186 8.73 15.00 12.36
C ALA A 186 10.02 14.19 12.25
N GLY A 187 11.17 14.79 12.59
CA GLY A 187 12.44 14.06 12.69
C GLY A 187 12.39 12.92 13.71
N PHE A 188 11.87 13.17 14.91
CA PHE A 188 11.66 12.12 15.92
C PHE A 188 10.68 11.04 15.48
N THR A 189 9.58 11.43 14.82
CA THR A 189 8.62 10.48 14.23
C THR A 189 9.34 9.55 13.25
N ILE A 190 10.20 10.07 12.37
CA ILE A 190 10.94 9.22 11.41
C ILE A 190 11.85 8.22 12.15
N LEU A 191 12.54 8.64 13.20
CA LEU A 191 13.45 7.79 13.95
C LEU A 191 12.72 6.68 14.71
N ILE A 192 11.64 7.02 15.42
CA ILE A 192 10.81 6.06 16.14
C ILE A 192 10.19 5.07 15.15
N SER A 193 9.67 5.56 14.03
CA SER A 193 9.12 4.70 12.99
C SER A 193 10.15 3.77 12.40
N TYR A 194 11.36 4.26 12.13
CA TYR A 194 12.43 3.42 11.61
C TYR A 194 12.77 2.30 12.58
N PHE A 195 12.83 2.59 13.88
CA PHE A 195 13.03 1.57 14.91
C PHE A 195 11.90 0.53 14.91
N VAL A 196 10.63 0.94 14.90
CA VAL A 196 9.49 0.01 14.84
C VAL A 196 9.52 -0.84 13.55
N ILE A 197 9.89 -0.25 12.41
CA ILE A 197 10.05 -0.98 11.15
C ILE A 197 11.14 -2.04 11.26
N LEU A 198 12.26 -1.74 11.93
CA LEU A 198 13.31 -2.74 12.17
C LEU A 198 12.78 -3.94 12.98
N LEU A 199 11.90 -3.69 13.97
CA LEU A 199 11.25 -4.74 14.78
C LEU A 199 10.28 -5.62 13.97
N THR A 200 9.77 -5.16 12.83
CA THR A 200 8.99 -6.02 11.91
C THR A 200 9.86 -7.03 11.16
N GLY A 201 11.17 -6.81 11.09
CA GLY A 201 12.11 -7.67 10.37
C GLY A 201 11.95 -7.64 8.84
N THR A 202 11.22 -6.68 8.28
CA THR A 202 10.88 -6.60 6.84
C THR A 202 11.94 -5.85 6.04
N ARG A 203 12.81 -6.61 5.33
CA ARG A 203 14.01 -6.09 4.62
C ARG A 203 13.71 -4.91 3.69
N ALA A 204 12.68 -5.02 2.84
CA ALA A 204 12.31 -3.97 1.90
C ALA A 204 11.93 -2.66 2.61
N ALA A 205 11.14 -2.75 3.69
CA ALA A 205 10.71 -1.59 4.46
C ALA A 205 11.87 -0.88 5.18
N MET A 206 12.87 -1.63 5.66
CA MET A 206 14.05 -1.05 6.32
C MET A 206 14.80 -0.05 5.42
N GLY A 207 14.99 -0.37 4.13
CA GLY A 207 15.65 0.53 3.20
C GLY A 207 14.73 1.62 2.65
N LEU A 208 13.57 1.20 2.15
CA LEU A 208 12.67 2.08 1.40
C LEU A 208 12.02 3.15 2.29
N TYR A 209 11.78 2.89 3.57
CA TYR A 209 11.20 3.89 4.47
C TYR A 209 12.06 5.15 4.59
N LEU A 210 13.37 4.99 4.87
CA LEU A 210 14.28 6.13 5.00
C LEU A 210 14.46 6.86 3.67
N LEU A 211 14.58 6.11 2.56
CA LEU A 211 14.65 6.69 1.23
C LEU A 211 13.42 7.57 0.94
N LEU A 212 12.22 7.07 1.23
CA LEU A 212 10.97 7.79 0.95
C LEU A 212 10.70 8.93 1.95
N ALA A 213 11.22 8.84 3.18
CA ALA A 213 11.25 9.97 4.11
C ALA A 213 12.12 11.12 3.56
N ILE A 214 13.28 10.81 2.96
CA ILE A 214 14.15 11.78 2.30
C ILE A 214 13.44 12.38 1.09
N VAL A 215 12.86 11.55 0.21
CA VAL A 215 12.10 12.01 -0.97
C VAL A 215 10.96 12.93 -0.57
N LEU A 216 10.15 12.57 0.44
CA LEU A 216 9.07 13.41 0.95
C LEU A 216 9.59 14.76 1.44
N THR A 217 10.68 14.76 2.21
CA THR A 217 11.26 15.98 2.78
C THR A 217 11.82 16.89 1.69
N LEU A 218 12.56 16.35 0.72
CA LEU A 218 13.08 17.09 -0.42
C LEU A 218 11.95 17.62 -1.31
N TYR A 219 10.91 16.82 -1.55
CA TYR A 219 9.77 17.25 -2.35
C TYR A 219 8.98 18.38 -1.68
N HIS A 220 8.83 18.36 -0.36
CA HIS A 220 8.13 19.39 0.40
C HIS A 220 8.94 20.69 0.50
N PHE A 221 10.19 20.62 0.96
CA PHE A 221 10.99 21.81 1.27
C PHE A 221 11.85 22.32 0.11
N ARG A 222 12.07 21.50 -0.93
CA ARG A 222 12.96 21.74 -2.10
C ARG A 222 14.44 21.95 -1.78
N LYS A 223 14.77 22.56 -0.65
CA LYS A 223 16.12 22.77 -0.13
C LYS A 223 16.11 22.45 1.37
N ILE A 224 17.15 21.77 1.82
CA ILE A 224 17.37 21.43 3.23
C ILE A 224 18.68 22.08 3.66
N HIS A 225 18.73 22.66 4.86
CA HIS A 225 19.98 23.20 5.40
C HIS A 225 20.95 22.05 5.71
N LEU A 226 22.20 22.17 5.25
CA LEU A 226 23.22 21.12 5.39
C LEU A 226 23.45 20.72 6.86
N LYS A 227 23.41 21.69 7.79
CA LYS A 227 23.60 21.43 9.24
C LYS A 227 22.50 20.51 9.80
N SER A 228 21.22 20.79 9.51
CA SER A 228 20.11 19.96 10.01
C SER A 228 20.09 18.59 9.34
N ALA A 229 20.42 18.52 8.04
CA ALA A 229 20.58 17.26 7.34
C ALA A 229 21.70 16.40 7.95
N LEU A 230 22.85 16.99 8.26
CA LEU A 230 23.98 16.29 8.87
C LEU A 230 23.62 15.76 10.26
N ILE A 231 22.97 16.58 11.10
CA ILE A 231 22.50 16.15 12.44
C ILE A 231 21.55 14.95 12.30
N PHE A 232 20.57 15.04 11.40
CA PHE A 232 19.64 13.94 11.15
C PHE A 232 20.36 12.67 10.67
N LEU A 233 21.30 12.80 9.73
CA LEU A 233 22.10 11.67 9.24
C LEU A 233 22.97 11.06 10.33
N CYS A 234 23.56 11.85 11.23
CA CYS A 234 24.30 11.35 12.38
C CYS A 234 23.40 10.54 13.33
N ILE A 235 22.17 10.99 13.57
CA ILE A 235 21.23 10.25 14.44
C ILE A 235 20.78 8.96 13.75
N VAL A 236 20.43 9.00 12.47
CA VAL A 236 20.11 7.79 11.69
C VAL A 236 21.28 6.81 11.71
N ALA A 237 22.51 7.29 11.51
CA ALA A 237 23.71 6.46 11.62
C ALA A 237 23.84 5.84 13.02
N GLY A 238 23.58 6.61 14.09
CA GLY A 238 23.53 6.09 15.46
C GLY A 238 22.51 4.96 15.64
N VAL A 239 21.27 5.14 15.17
CA VAL A 239 20.23 4.09 15.21
C VAL A 239 20.65 2.86 14.41
N VAL A 240 21.24 3.05 13.24
CA VAL A 240 21.76 1.96 12.40
C VAL A 240 22.88 1.22 13.13
N ILE A 241 23.84 1.91 13.75
CA ILE A 241 24.96 1.31 14.50
C ILE A 241 24.44 0.47 15.67
N VAL A 242 23.55 1.03 16.49
CA VAL A 242 22.96 0.32 17.64
C VAL A 242 22.15 -0.89 17.19
N SER A 243 21.38 -0.74 16.10
CA SER A 243 20.53 -1.81 15.56
C SER A 243 21.29 -2.78 14.65
N TYR A 244 22.57 -2.52 14.34
CA TYR A 244 23.30 -3.26 13.32
C TYR A 244 23.46 -4.73 13.69
N LYS A 245 24.02 -5.02 14.86
CA LYS A 245 24.22 -6.40 15.32
C LYS A 245 22.90 -7.16 15.54
N PRO A 246 21.90 -6.63 16.26
CA PRO A 246 20.69 -7.40 16.59
C PRO A 246 19.68 -7.52 15.44
N LEU A 247 19.52 -6.48 14.60
CA LEU A 247 18.39 -6.40 13.66
C LEU A 247 18.81 -6.43 12.19
N ILE A 248 19.92 -5.77 11.83
CA ILE A 248 20.31 -5.58 10.41
C ILE A 248 21.26 -6.69 9.92
N SER A 249 22.37 -6.93 10.62
CA SER A 249 23.40 -7.91 10.25
C SER A 249 22.83 -9.33 10.06
N PRO A 250 21.90 -9.83 10.89
CA PRO A 250 21.31 -11.14 10.67
C PRO A 250 20.55 -11.22 9.35
N LYS A 251 19.88 -10.14 8.92
CA LYS A 251 19.15 -10.08 7.65
C LYS A 251 20.08 -10.01 6.44
N ILE A 252 21.21 -9.30 6.55
CA ILE A 252 22.25 -9.27 5.52
C ILE A 252 22.86 -10.67 5.35
N LYS A 253 23.32 -11.29 6.44
CA LYS A 253 23.91 -12.65 6.42
C LYS A 253 22.90 -13.70 5.96
N GLN A 254 21.63 -13.55 6.33
CA GLN A 254 20.57 -14.42 5.82
C GLN A 254 20.42 -14.27 4.30
N THR A 255 20.38 -13.03 3.79
CA THR A 255 20.27 -12.76 2.35
C THR A 255 21.45 -13.36 1.57
N GLN A 256 22.68 -13.14 2.03
CA GLN A 256 23.88 -13.70 1.38
C GLN A 256 23.80 -15.23 1.28
N ARG A 257 23.52 -15.91 2.39
CA ARG A 257 23.38 -17.38 2.42
C ARG A 257 22.23 -17.88 1.54
N GLU A 258 21.10 -17.17 1.49
CA GLU A 258 19.96 -17.54 0.65
C GLU A 258 20.29 -17.41 -0.84
N VAL A 259 21.02 -16.36 -1.23
CA VAL A 259 21.47 -16.15 -2.63
C VAL A 259 22.49 -17.22 -3.03
N GLU A 260 23.49 -17.47 -2.20
CA GLU A 260 24.51 -18.52 -2.46
C GLU A 260 23.87 -19.90 -2.62
N ARG A 261 22.92 -20.25 -1.74
CA ARG A 261 22.16 -21.50 -1.85
C ARG A 261 21.32 -21.58 -3.12
N TYR A 262 20.67 -20.49 -3.49
CA TYR A 262 19.89 -20.44 -4.72
C TYR A 262 20.75 -20.66 -5.97
N GLN A 263 21.95 -20.06 -6.01
CA GLN A 263 22.92 -20.28 -7.09
C GLN A 263 23.41 -21.73 -7.15
N GLN A 264 23.42 -22.45 -6.03
CA GLN A 264 23.72 -23.88 -5.95
C GLN A 264 22.52 -24.78 -6.31
N GLY A 265 21.38 -24.20 -6.74
CA GLY A 265 20.17 -24.93 -7.09
C GLY A 265 19.22 -25.24 -5.92
N PHE A 266 19.50 -24.72 -4.72
CA PHE A 266 18.63 -24.88 -3.55
C PHE A 266 17.69 -23.69 -3.38
N ASP A 267 16.43 -23.86 -3.75
CA ASP A 267 15.43 -22.79 -3.77
C ASP A 267 14.49 -22.76 -2.57
N ARG A 268 14.55 -23.75 -1.67
CA ARG A 268 13.74 -23.85 -0.44
C ARG A 268 14.19 -22.88 0.68
N THR A 269 14.23 -21.59 0.35
CA THR A 269 14.47 -20.48 1.29
C THR A 269 13.49 -19.34 1.02
N SER A 270 13.37 -18.36 1.93
CA SER A 270 12.41 -17.26 1.73
C SER A 270 12.69 -16.43 0.47
N LEU A 271 13.96 -16.22 0.11
CA LEU A 271 14.33 -15.48 -1.10
C LEU A 271 14.40 -16.40 -2.32
N GLY A 272 14.96 -17.60 -2.17
CA GLY A 272 15.02 -18.60 -3.24
C GLY A 272 13.62 -18.94 -3.79
N ALA A 273 12.64 -19.13 -2.90
CA ALA A 273 11.27 -19.40 -3.31
C ALA A 273 10.66 -18.23 -4.08
N ARG A 274 10.95 -16.98 -3.70
CA ARG A 274 10.53 -15.80 -4.46
C ARG A 274 11.15 -15.78 -5.85
N PHE A 275 12.45 -16.05 -5.97
CA PHE A 275 13.10 -16.10 -7.29
C PHE A 275 12.53 -17.22 -8.17
N SER A 276 12.25 -18.40 -7.60
CA SER A 276 11.56 -19.48 -8.33
C SER A 276 10.16 -19.06 -8.77
N MET A 277 9.37 -18.47 -7.87
CA MET A 277 8.03 -17.94 -8.18
C MET A 277 8.07 -16.86 -9.27
N TRP A 278 9.04 -15.96 -9.23
CA TRP A 278 9.17 -14.88 -10.19
C TRP A 278 9.53 -15.39 -11.57
N THR A 279 10.49 -16.31 -11.64
CA THR A 279 10.89 -16.97 -12.89
C THR A 279 9.70 -17.70 -13.51
N VAL A 280 9.09 -18.61 -12.75
CA VAL A 280 7.91 -19.36 -13.21
C VAL A 280 6.75 -18.44 -13.58
N GLY A 281 6.51 -17.36 -12.84
CA GLY A 281 5.44 -16.41 -13.12
C GLY A 281 5.63 -15.65 -14.42
N ILE A 282 6.87 -15.25 -14.74
CA ILE A 282 7.21 -14.61 -16.02
C ILE A 282 6.99 -15.60 -17.16
N GLU A 283 7.52 -16.83 -17.04
CA GLU A 283 7.38 -17.85 -18.07
C GLU A 283 5.91 -18.26 -18.30
N ASN A 284 5.11 -18.32 -17.23
CA ASN A 284 3.66 -18.52 -17.33
C ASN A 284 2.99 -17.43 -18.17
N GLY A 285 3.31 -16.16 -17.90
CA GLY A 285 2.76 -15.02 -18.63
C GLY A 285 3.22 -14.98 -20.09
N LEU A 286 4.43 -15.46 -20.39
CA LEU A 286 4.92 -15.62 -21.76
C LEU A 286 4.16 -16.72 -22.51
N ALA A 287 3.88 -17.85 -21.84
CA ALA A 287 3.09 -18.94 -22.40
C ALA A 287 1.60 -18.57 -22.58
N HIS A 288 1.06 -17.69 -21.73
CA HIS A 288 -0.35 -17.27 -21.73
C HIS A 288 -0.47 -15.74 -21.79
N PRO A 289 -0.12 -15.10 -22.92
CA PRO A 289 -0.01 -13.64 -23.01
C PRO A 289 -1.33 -12.89 -22.81
N LEU A 290 -2.47 -13.57 -22.96
CA LEU A 290 -3.81 -13.01 -22.74
C LEU A 290 -4.39 -13.33 -21.35
N GLY A 291 -3.65 -14.05 -20.51
CA GLY A 291 -4.10 -14.53 -19.20
C GLY A 291 -4.57 -15.98 -19.22
N GLN A 292 -4.79 -16.51 -18.02
CA GLN A 292 -5.16 -17.90 -17.76
C GLN A 292 -5.83 -18.04 -16.38
N SER A 293 -6.39 -19.22 -16.11
CA SER A 293 -6.92 -19.59 -14.79
C SER A 293 -5.79 -19.95 -13.80
N LEU A 294 -6.11 -20.02 -12.50
CA LEU A 294 -5.17 -20.51 -11.47
C LEU A 294 -4.76 -21.96 -11.70
N GLU A 295 -5.70 -22.80 -12.14
CA GLU A 295 -5.50 -24.22 -12.43
C GLU A 295 -4.58 -24.40 -13.65
N GLN A 296 -4.81 -23.60 -14.70
CA GLN A 296 -3.95 -23.57 -15.88
C GLN A 296 -2.53 -23.15 -15.50
N ARG A 297 -2.39 -22.10 -14.66
CA ARG A 297 -1.10 -21.65 -14.15
C ARG A 297 -0.38 -22.76 -13.37
N GLU A 298 -1.09 -23.47 -12.50
CA GLU A 298 -0.51 -24.59 -11.74
C GLU A 298 -0.09 -25.73 -12.67
N ALA A 299 -0.97 -26.16 -13.58
CA ALA A 299 -0.72 -27.27 -14.48
C ALA A 299 0.48 -27.00 -15.39
N TRP A 300 0.52 -25.79 -15.98
CA TRP A 300 1.64 -25.35 -16.80
C TRP A 300 2.94 -25.30 -15.99
N THR A 301 2.90 -24.72 -14.78
CA THR A 301 4.07 -24.66 -13.88
C THR A 301 4.61 -26.05 -13.55
N ARG A 302 3.71 -26.99 -13.24
CA ARG A 302 4.07 -28.38 -12.92
C ARG A 302 4.75 -29.06 -14.10
N GLN A 303 4.28 -28.80 -15.32
CA GLN A 303 4.89 -29.34 -16.54
C GLN A 303 6.26 -28.70 -16.79
N TYR A 304 6.36 -27.37 -16.71
CA TYR A 304 7.61 -26.63 -16.89
C TYR A 304 8.73 -27.11 -15.93
N ILE A 305 8.40 -27.35 -14.66
CA ILE A 305 9.36 -27.86 -13.67
C ILE A 305 9.80 -29.29 -13.98
N LYS A 306 8.88 -30.15 -14.46
CA LYS A 306 9.21 -31.52 -14.88
C LYS A 306 10.09 -31.52 -16.13
N ASP A 307 9.87 -30.57 -17.03
CA ASP A 307 10.54 -30.45 -18.33
C ASP A 307 11.87 -29.68 -18.23
N GLY A 308 12.75 -30.11 -17.31
CA GLY A 308 14.14 -29.62 -17.26
C GLY A 308 14.40 -28.47 -16.27
N HIS A 309 13.41 -28.04 -15.48
CA HIS A 309 13.56 -26.96 -14.50
C HIS A 309 13.31 -27.37 -13.03
N PRO A 310 13.88 -28.49 -12.53
CA PRO A 310 13.60 -29.00 -11.18
C PRO A 310 14.06 -28.06 -10.04
N HIS A 311 15.03 -27.20 -10.31
CA HIS A 311 15.55 -26.21 -9.36
C HIS A 311 14.55 -25.08 -9.02
N LEU A 312 13.40 -25.03 -9.70
CA LEU A 312 12.31 -24.08 -9.42
C LEU A 312 11.17 -24.73 -8.61
N GLY A 313 11.38 -25.94 -8.10
CA GLY A 313 10.36 -26.77 -7.45
C GLY A 313 9.61 -26.09 -6.31
N SER A 314 10.26 -25.20 -5.55
CA SER A 314 9.60 -24.47 -4.45
C SER A 314 8.46 -23.56 -4.90
N ALA A 315 8.42 -23.16 -6.18
CA ALA A 315 7.33 -22.34 -6.72
C ALA A 315 5.97 -23.06 -6.60
N LEU A 316 5.93 -24.40 -6.70
CA LEU A 316 4.70 -25.19 -6.61
C LEU A 316 4.03 -25.11 -5.23
N GLU A 317 4.79 -24.81 -4.17
CA GLU A 317 4.23 -24.65 -2.82
C GLU A 317 3.41 -23.36 -2.69
N TYR A 318 3.73 -22.34 -3.49
CA TYR A 318 3.17 -20.99 -3.36
C TYR A 318 2.34 -20.55 -4.57
N ILE A 319 2.39 -21.28 -5.69
CA ILE A 319 1.67 -20.96 -6.94
C ILE A 319 0.14 -20.85 -6.76
N LYS A 320 -0.41 -21.43 -5.68
CA LYS A 320 -1.84 -21.34 -5.34
C LYS A 320 -2.21 -20.12 -4.51
N VAL A 321 -1.22 -19.43 -3.94
CA VAL A 321 -1.45 -18.29 -3.06
C VAL A 321 -1.21 -17.00 -3.85
N HIS A 322 0.06 -16.64 -4.04
CA HIS A 322 0.52 -15.51 -4.85
C HIS A 322 2.05 -15.55 -4.99
N LEU A 323 2.59 -14.88 -6.00
CA LEU A 323 3.98 -14.88 -6.41
C LEU A 323 4.84 -13.81 -5.72
N HIS A 324 4.32 -13.14 -4.70
CA HIS A 324 5.02 -12.09 -3.95
C HIS A 324 5.64 -11.00 -4.86
N ASN A 325 4.94 -10.63 -5.93
CA ASN A 325 5.25 -9.49 -6.78
C ASN A 325 3.98 -9.14 -7.54
N GLU A 326 3.47 -7.92 -7.35
CA GLU A 326 2.20 -7.46 -7.92
C GLU A 326 2.21 -7.52 -9.47
N PHE A 327 3.35 -7.24 -10.12
CA PHE A 327 3.50 -7.28 -11.58
C PHE A 327 3.52 -8.69 -12.11
N ILE A 328 4.29 -9.57 -11.48
CA ILE A 328 4.41 -10.95 -11.92
C ILE A 328 3.11 -11.71 -11.64
N GLU A 329 2.44 -11.44 -10.52
CA GLU A 329 1.12 -11.99 -10.22
C GLU A 329 0.13 -11.65 -11.34
N LYS A 330 0.03 -10.35 -11.67
CA LYS A 330 -0.86 -9.86 -12.73
C LYS A 330 -0.49 -10.42 -14.08
N TYR A 331 0.78 -10.47 -14.42
CA TYR A 331 1.21 -11.00 -15.71
C TYR A 331 0.90 -12.50 -15.85
N SER A 332 1.17 -13.28 -14.80
CA SER A 332 0.96 -14.73 -14.81
C SER A 332 -0.51 -15.16 -14.93
N LEU A 333 -1.46 -14.31 -14.49
CA LEU A 333 -2.89 -14.62 -14.48
C LEU A 333 -3.69 -13.83 -15.52
N GLN A 334 -3.38 -12.56 -15.71
CA GLN A 334 -4.15 -11.62 -16.55
C GLN A 334 -3.38 -11.17 -17.79
N GLY A 335 -2.17 -11.69 -18.00
CA GLY A 335 -1.35 -11.42 -19.19
C GLY A 335 -1.01 -9.95 -19.38
N ILE A 336 -0.78 -9.59 -20.65
CA ILE A 336 -0.50 -8.21 -21.10
C ILE A 336 -1.62 -7.24 -20.69
N PRO A 337 -2.93 -7.56 -20.81
CA PRO A 337 -4.00 -6.68 -20.34
C PRO A 337 -3.87 -6.31 -18.85
N GLY A 338 -3.57 -7.30 -17.99
CA GLY A 338 -3.28 -7.11 -16.57
C GLY A 338 -2.20 -6.08 -16.30
N VAL A 339 -1.04 -6.28 -16.93
CA VAL A 339 0.11 -5.40 -16.77
C VAL A 339 -0.16 -4.01 -17.33
N ALA A 340 -0.83 -3.90 -18.47
CA ALA A 340 -1.16 -2.61 -19.09
C ALA A 340 -2.06 -1.75 -18.20
N VAL A 341 -3.12 -2.33 -17.62
CA VAL A 341 -4.00 -1.59 -16.69
C VAL A 341 -3.25 -1.22 -15.41
N MET A 342 -2.35 -2.07 -14.92
CA MET A 342 -1.55 -1.76 -13.75
C MET A 342 -0.50 -0.66 -13.99
N LEU A 343 0.16 -0.67 -15.15
CA LEU A 343 1.04 0.42 -15.56
C LEU A 343 0.25 1.73 -15.70
N PHE A 344 -0.94 1.69 -16.31
CA PHE A 344 -1.82 2.84 -16.36
C PHE A 344 -2.17 3.34 -14.95
N PHE A 345 -2.48 2.44 -14.02
CA PHE A 345 -2.73 2.79 -12.61
C PHE A 345 -1.54 3.53 -11.99
N PHE A 346 -0.34 2.97 -12.00
CA PHE A 346 0.82 3.62 -11.39
C PHE A 346 1.20 4.94 -12.08
N VAL A 347 1.28 4.94 -13.41
CA VAL A 347 1.71 6.11 -14.19
C VAL A 347 0.71 7.25 -14.04
N SER A 348 -0.59 6.99 -14.21
CA SER A 348 -1.61 8.05 -14.12
C SER A 348 -1.73 8.64 -12.71
N MET A 349 -1.63 7.81 -11.67
CA MET A 349 -1.66 8.25 -10.27
C MET A 349 -0.44 9.10 -9.90
N ILE A 350 0.77 8.65 -10.28
CA ILE A 350 2.02 9.40 -10.04
C ILE A 350 2.03 10.71 -10.84
N ALA A 351 1.63 10.68 -12.11
CA ALA A 351 1.52 11.87 -12.94
C ALA A 351 0.51 12.87 -12.37
N TYR A 352 -0.65 12.39 -11.89
CA TYR A 352 -1.62 13.23 -11.20
C TYR A 352 -1.04 13.84 -9.92
N ALA A 353 -0.31 13.06 -9.12
CA ALA A 353 0.30 13.55 -7.89
C ALA A 353 1.34 14.65 -8.15
N LEU A 354 2.20 14.47 -9.15
CA LEU A 354 3.19 15.46 -9.58
C LEU A 354 2.52 16.73 -10.12
N ARG A 355 1.56 16.58 -11.05
CA ARG A 355 0.84 17.71 -11.67
C ARG A 355 0.12 18.58 -10.65
N ASN A 356 -0.47 17.97 -9.63
CA ASN A 356 -1.25 18.65 -8.58
C ASN A 356 -0.44 18.94 -7.31
N ARG A 357 0.89 18.74 -7.33
CA ARG A 357 1.80 18.91 -6.18
C ARG A 357 1.34 18.19 -4.90
N ASN A 358 0.76 17.01 -5.07
CA ASN A 358 0.23 16.18 -3.98
C ASN A 358 1.33 15.26 -3.43
N ALA A 359 2.09 15.74 -2.45
CA ALA A 359 3.21 14.99 -1.87
C ALA A 359 2.78 13.70 -1.17
N LEU A 360 1.61 13.71 -0.52
CA LEU A 360 1.06 12.55 0.18
C LEU A 360 0.72 11.42 -0.80
N LEU A 361 0.02 11.74 -1.89
CA LEU A 361 -0.30 10.77 -2.93
C LEU A 361 0.97 10.27 -3.62
N LEU A 362 1.91 11.16 -3.94
CA LEU A 362 3.16 10.78 -4.59
C LEU A 362 3.95 9.77 -3.73
N THR A 363 4.16 10.10 -2.46
CA THR A 363 4.95 9.26 -1.54
C THR A 363 4.27 7.91 -1.29
N SER A 364 2.95 7.91 -1.11
CA SER A 364 2.20 6.65 -0.91
C SER A 364 2.16 5.78 -2.17
N MET A 365 2.04 6.37 -3.37
CA MET A 365 2.13 5.62 -4.63
C MET A 365 3.52 5.05 -4.90
N LEU A 366 4.59 5.78 -4.60
CA LEU A 366 5.96 5.28 -4.73
C LEU A 366 6.22 4.12 -3.76
N LEU A 367 5.75 4.22 -2.51
CA LEU A 367 5.85 3.11 -1.56
C LEU A 367 5.03 1.89 -2.00
N LEU A 368 3.79 2.09 -2.47
CA LEU A 368 2.98 1.00 -3.02
C LEU A 368 3.68 0.31 -4.20
N LEU A 369 4.26 1.09 -5.12
CA LEU A 369 5.00 0.58 -6.28
C LEU A 369 6.20 -0.26 -5.82
N LEU A 370 7.07 0.33 -4.99
CA LEU A 370 8.34 -0.30 -4.60
C LEU A 370 8.13 -1.53 -3.71
N TYR A 371 7.15 -1.50 -2.80
CA TYR A 371 6.78 -2.69 -2.03
C TYR A 371 6.09 -3.74 -2.92
N GLY A 372 5.28 -3.31 -3.90
CA GLY A 372 4.63 -4.17 -4.87
C GLY A 372 5.59 -4.94 -5.80
N LEU A 373 6.83 -4.48 -5.94
CA LEU A 373 7.89 -5.26 -6.62
C LEU A 373 8.38 -6.47 -5.80
N THR A 374 8.00 -6.56 -4.53
CA THR A 374 8.48 -7.59 -3.59
C THR A 374 7.37 -8.31 -2.83
N ASP A 375 6.12 -7.89 -3.01
CA ASP A 375 4.94 -8.50 -2.41
C ASP A 375 3.66 -8.17 -3.21
N VAL A 376 2.53 -8.80 -2.88
CA VAL A 376 1.22 -8.52 -3.50
C VAL A 376 0.32 -7.77 -2.52
N ILE A 377 0.29 -6.45 -2.64
CA ILE A 377 -0.30 -5.55 -1.63
C ILE A 377 -1.78 -5.32 -1.91
N LEU A 378 -2.16 -5.25 -3.20
CA LEU A 378 -3.54 -5.01 -3.60
C LEU A 378 -4.43 -6.25 -3.44
N LEU A 379 -3.85 -7.40 -3.06
CA LEU A 379 -4.61 -8.59 -2.67
C LEU A 379 -4.89 -8.62 -1.16
N SER A 380 -3.98 -8.10 -0.33
CA SER A 380 -4.19 -8.02 1.13
C SER A 380 -5.31 -7.06 1.47
N SER A 381 -6.38 -7.57 2.09
CA SER A 381 -7.57 -6.80 2.43
C SER A 381 -7.25 -5.56 3.29
N GLU A 382 -6.43 -5.70 4.32
CA GLU A 382 -6.09 -4.63 5.26
C GLU A 382 -5.28 -3.52 4.59
N ALA A 383 -4.25 -3.90 3.82
CA ALA A 383 -3.41 -2.94 3.10
C ALA A 383 -4.19 -2.24 1.99
N LEU A 384 -4.97 -2.98 1.19
CA LEU A 384 -5.83 -2.40 0.16
C LEU A 384 -6.74 -1.33 0.77
N ILE A 385 -7.48 -1.65 1.84
CA ILE A 385 -8.38 -0.69 2.50
C ILE A 385 -7.61 0.56 2.95
N PHE A 386 -6.46 0.37 3.60
CA PHE A 386 -5.61 1.47 4.05
C PHE A 386 -5.17 2.38 2.89
N PHE A 387 -4.63 1.82 1.81
CA PHE A 387 -4.18 2.61 0.65
C PHE A 387 -5.34 3.33 -0.02
N MET A 388 -6.49 2.67 -0.19
CA MET A 388 -7.67 3.27 -0.80
C MET A 388 -8.20 4.48 0.00
N ILE A 389 -8.26 4.35 1.32
CA ILE A 389 -8.64 5.47 2.20
C ILE A 389 -7.63 6.60 2.11
N LEU A 390 -6.34 6.28 2.17
CA LEU A 390 -5.30 7.30 2.09
C LEU A 390 -5.32 8.03 0.74
N PHE A 391 -5.56 7.32 -0.36
CA PHE A 391 -5.74 7.91 -1.67
C PHE A 391 -6.95 8.84 -1.69
N ALA A 392 -8.09 8.42 -1.13
CA ALA A 392 -9.27 9.27 -1.01
C ALA A 392 -8.96 10.56 -0.24
N LEU A 393 -8.38 10.41 0.96
CA LEU A 393 -7.98 11.51 1.84
C LEU A 393 -6.82 12.35 1.30
N SER A 394 -6.09 11.88 0.29
CA SER A 394 -5.05 12.68 -0.36
C SER A 394 -5.63 13.72 -1.31
N THR A 395 -6.80 13.49 -1.89
CA THR A 395 -7.37 14.33 -2.95
C THR A 395 -7.67 15.78 -2.55
N PRO A 396 -8.04 16.10 -1.28
CA PRO A 396 -8.21 17.49 -0.86
C PRO A 396 -6.89 18.28 -0.76
N PHE A 397 -5.72 17.61 -0.75
CA PHE A 397 -4.41 18.27 -0.77
C PHE A 397 -3.95 18.68 -2.18
N SER A 398 -4.59 18.16 -3.23
CA SER A 398 -4.27 18.50 -4.62
C SER A 398 -4.49 19.99 -4.89
N GLN A 399 -3.49 20.66 -5.45
CA GLN A 399 -3.64 22.04 -5.93
C GLN A 399 -4.39 22.03 -7.26
N THR A 400 -5.69 22.27 -7.24
CA THR A 400 -6.42 22.54 -8.48
C THR A 400 -5.93 23.89 -8.99
N LYS A 401 -5.26 23.93 -10.16
CA LYS A 401 -5.09 25.19 -10.87
C LYS A 401 -6.49 25.74 -11.10
N GLN A 402 -6.82 26.90 -10.52
CA GLN A 402 -7.91 27.71 -11.03
C GLN A 402 -7.54 27.96 -12.51
N GLN A 403 -8.32 27.37 -13.41
CA GLN A 403 -8.30 27.77 -14.82
C GLN A 403 -9.03 29.09 -14.95
#